data_AF-A0ABD7KUH2-F1
#
_entry.id   AF-A0ABD7KUH2-F1
#
_cell.length_a   1.000
_cell.length_b   1.000
_cell.length_c   1.000
_cell.angle_alpha   90.00
_cell.angle_beta   90.00
_cell.angle_gamma   90.00
#
_symmetry.space_group_name_H-M   'P 1'
#
loop_
_entity.id
_entity.type
_entity.pdbx_description
1 polymer ?
#
loop_
_entity_poly.entity_id
_entity_poly.type
_entity_poly.pdbx_seq_one_letter_code
_entity_poly.pdbx_strand_id
1 'polypeptide(L)'
;MIKFKVFPLLLLTYSISAFSGVTDDDFDNCSKYLDKIVASSDANLINELKVDRDLITADIDRVSNDNIYAKVQFNNKQSVDTPGEGFLLWMKYDYLKFSLEDITIDPDKPEKLKFDERYASVYLNCLNKKQSTKLLVLLDCSSIKMISYLFQVKVYSFCQGSM
;
A
#
# COMPACT_ATOMS: atom_id res chain seq x y z
N MET A 1 -19.45 61.11 -13.21
CA MET A 1 -20.13 59.99 -12.51
C MET A 1 -20.03 58.75 -13.39
N ILE A 2 -19.14 57.81 -13.05
CA ILE A 2 -18.98 56.54 -13.78
C ILE A 2 -19.33 55.43 -12.80
N LYS A 3 -20.44 54.72 -13.05
CA LYS A 3 -20.86 53.57 -12.25
C LYS A 3 -20.13 52.32 -12.76
N PHE A 4 -19.13 51.87 -12.02
CA PHE A 4 -18.53 50.55 -12.23
C PHE A 4 -19.47 49.49 -11.65
N LYS A 5 -20.05 48.66 -12.53
CA LYS A 5 -20.74 47.42 -12.17
C LYS A 5 -19.67 46.36 -11.91
N VAL A 6 -19.44 46.03 -10.65
CA VAL A 6 -18.58 44.91 -10.25
C VAL A 6 -19.37 43.63 -10.52
N PHE A 7 -18.96 42.89 -11.54
CA PHE A 7 -19.40 41.51 -11.78
C PHE A 7 -18.75 40.61 -10.71
N PRO A 8 -19.51 39.78 -9.98
CA PRO A 8 -18.90 38.85 -9.04
C PRO A 8 -18.23 37.72 -9.85
N LEU A 9 -16.91 37.67 -9.75
CA LEU A 9 -16.07 36.60 -10.26
C LEU A 9 -16.48 35.29 -9.57
N LEU A 10 -17.11 34.39 -10.32
CA LEU A 10 -17.50 33.07 -9.86
C LEU A 10 -16.22 32.25 -9.61
N LEU A 11 -15.75 32.20 -8.35
CA LEU A 11 -14.65 31.34 -7.93
C LEU A 11 -15.14 29.89 -7.92
N LEU A 12 -14.92 29.18 -9.02
CA LEU A 12 -14.97 27.73 -9.09
C LEU A 12 -13.84 27.17 -8.20
N THR A 13 -14.13 26.97 -6.91
CA THR A 13 -13.29 26.16 -6.03
C THR A 13 -13.45 24.70 -6.46
N TYR A 14 -12.68 24.27 -7.45
CA TYR A 14 -12.44 22.85 -7.69
C TYR A 14 -11.71 22.30 -6.46
N SER A 15 -12.46 21.67 -5.56
CA SER A 15 -11.90 20.80 -4.53
C SER A 15 -11.21 19.65 -5.25
N ILE A 16 -9.90 19.76 -5.45
CA ILE A 16 -9.07 18.62 -5.87
C ILE A 16 -9.07 17.68 -4.67
N SER A 17 -9.92 16.66 -4.69
CA SER A 17 -9.82 15.53 -3.77
C SER A 17 -8.45 14.90 -4.03
N ALA A 18 -7.46 15.21 -3.19
CA ALA A 18 -6.21 14.49 -3.19
C ALA A 18 -6.52 13.06 -2.74
N PHE A 19 -6.83 12.19 -3.70
CA PHE A 19 -6.86 10.76 -3.50
C PHE A 19 -5.41 10.36 -3.20
N SER A 20 -5.05 10.31 -1.93
CA SER A 20 -3.79 9.72 -1.50
C SER A 20 -3.90 8.21 -1.72
N GLY A 21 -3.53 7.75 -2.91
CA GLY A 21 -3.39 6.34 -3.23
C GLY A 21 -2.24 5.69 -2.44
N VAL A 22 -2.21 4.36 -2.46
CA VAL A 22 -1.10 3.56 -1.90
C VAL A 22 0.16 3.82 -2.73
N THR A 23 1.29 4.05 -2.06
CA THR A 23 2.59 4.33 -2.68
C THR A 23 3.51 3.11 -2.67
N ASP A 24 4.56 3.11 -3.48
CA ASP A 24 5.60 2.07 -3.48
C ASP A 24 6.22 1.88 -2.08
N ASP A 25 6.49 2.99 -1.37
CA ASP A 25 6.95 2.96 0.02
C ASP A 25 5.97 2.22 0.95
N ASP A 26 4.66 2.31 0.71
CA ASP A 26 3.67 1.60 1.53
C ASP A 26 3.75 0.09 1.32
N PHE A 27 3.91 -0.35 0.07
CA PHE A 27 4.10 -1.75 -0.25
C PHE A 27 5.36 -2.31 0.41
N ASP A 28 6.47 -1.58 0.36
CA ASP A 28 7.74 -1.98 1.00
C ASP A 28 7.60 -2.08 2.53
N ASN A 29 6.99 -1.07 3.17
CA ASN A 29 6.78 -1.04 4.61
C ASN A 29 5.84 -2.15 5.11
N CYS A 30 4.97 -2.65 4.23
CA CYS A 30 3.98 -3.68 4.54
C CYS A 30 4.35 -5.07 4.01
N SER A 31 5.47 -5.20 3.30
CA SER A 31 5.98 -6.43 2.64
C SER A 31 5.93 -7.68 3.53
N LYS A 32 6.30 -7.55 4.81
CA LYS A 32 6.25 -8.67 5.78
C LYS A 32 4.90 -9.38 5.89
N TYR A 33 3.78 -8.69 5.62
CA TYR A 33 2.47 -9.33 5.64
C TYR A 33 2.14 -10.00 4.30
N LEU A 34 2.66 -9.46 3.20
CA LEU A 34 2.62 -10.11 1.90
C LEU A 34 3.40 -11.43 1.92
N ASP A 35 4.58 -11.44 2.56
CA ASP A 35 5.34 -12.66 2.83
C ASP A 35 4.49 -13.70 3.55
N LYS A 36 3.74 -13.31 4.59
CA LYS A 36 2.86 -14.23 5.33
C LYS A 36 1.66 -14.70 4.51
N ILE A 37 1.07 -13.85 3.66
CA ILE A 37 0.00 -14.25 2.73
C ILE A 37 0.51 -15.40 1.86
N VAL A 38 1.63 -15.20 1.18
CA VAL A 38 2.20 -16.21 0.26
C VAL A 38 2.71 -17.43 1.01
N ALA A 39 3.40 -17.25 2.14
CA ALA A 39 3.92 -18.36 2.94
C ALA A 39 2.81 -19.24 3.53
N SER A 40 1.62 -18.69 3.77
CA SER A 40 0.44 -19.43 4.23
C SER A 40 -0.33 -20.13 3.12
N SER A 41 0.04 -19.90 1.86
CA SER A 41 -0.70 -20.43 0.72
C SER A 41 -0.58 -21.95 0.55
N ASP A 42 -1.44 -22.51 -0.29
CA ASP A 42 -1.42 -23.90 -0.74
C ASP A 42 -0.61 -24.13 -2.02
N ALA A 43 0.26 -23.18 -2.41
CA ALA A 43 1.10 -23.31 -3.60
C ALA A 43 1.91 -24.63 -3.61
N ASN A 44 1.87 -25.33 -4.76
CA ASN A 44 2.41 -26.69 -4.87
C ASN A 44 3.89 -26.77 -4.49
N LEU A 45 4.74 -25.89 -5.03
CA LEU A 45 6.18 -25.93 -4.76
C LEU A 45 6.55 -25.65 -3.30
N ILE A 46 5.78 -24.82 -2.58
CA ILE A 46 5.97 -24.60 -1.13
C ILE A 46 5.77 -25.91 -0.36
N ASN A 47 4.70 -26.64 -0.71
CA ASN A 47 4.32 -27.87 -0.03
C ASN A 47 5.23 -29.05 -0.40
N GLU A 48 5.57 -29.21 -1.68
CA GLU A 48 6.40 -30.30 -2.18
C GLU A 48 7.84 -30.22 -1.67
N LEU A 49 8.43 -29.03 -1.71
CA LEU A 49 9.81 -28.80 -1.27
C LEU A 49 9.95 -28.71 0.25
N LYS A 50 8.83 -28.71 0.99
CA LYS A 50 8.77 -28.58 2.46
C LYS A 50 9.60 -27.41 2.98
N VAL A 51 9.50 -26.28 2.28
CA VAL A 51 10.23 -25.07 2.61
C VAL A 51 9.80 -24.56 3.98
N ASP A 52 10.75 -24.10 4.77
CA ASP A 52 10.43 -23.36 5.98
C ASP A 52 9.68 -22.08 5.63
N ARG A 53 8.41 -22.01 6.03
CA ARG A 53 7.50 -20.91 5.69
C ARG A 53 7.98 -19.56 6.24
N ASP A 54 8.84 -19.54 7.25
CA ASP A 54 9.41 -18.30 7.78
C ASP A 54 10.53 -17.72 6.91
N LEU A 55 11.06 -18.49 5.96
CA LEU A 55 12.06 -18.05 4.99
C LEU A 55 11.47 -17.54 3.68
N ILE A 56 10.16 -17.75 3.46
CA ILE A 56 9.49 -17.37 2.22
C ILE A 56 9.27 -15.85 2.18
N THR A 57 9.71 -15.24 1.10
CA THR A 57 9.57 -13.82 0.81
C THR A 57 8.91 -13.59 -0.55
N ALA A 58 8.10 -12.54 -0.67
CA ALA A 58 7.52 -12.05 -1.91
C ALA A 58 8.24 -10.75 -2.34
N ASP A 59 9.10 -10.86 -3.35
CA ASP A 59 9.84 -9.74 -3.92
C ASP A 59 8.99 -9.05 -4.99
N ILE A 60 8.49 -7.84 -4.71
CA ILE A 60 7.55 -7.12 -5.56
C ILE A 60 8.26 -6.64 -6.83
N ASP A 61 7.81 -7.13 -7.98
CA ASP A 61 8.29 -6.71 -9.29
C ASP A 61 7.56 -5.45 -9.76
N ARG A 62 6.23 -5.45 -9.64
CA ARG A 62 5.40 -4.31 -10.05
C ARG A 62 4.04 -4.30 -9.37
N VAL A 63 3.46 -3.12 -9.29
CA VAL A 63 2.06 -2.90 -8.90
C VAL A 63 1.30 -2.29 -10.07
N SER A 64 0.09 -2.78 -10.34
CA SER A 64 -0.78 -2.25 -11.38
C SER A 64 -2.24 -2.32 -10.93
N ASN A 65 -2.85 -1.13 -10.79
CA ASN A 65 -4.14 -0.95 -10.15
C ASN A 65 -4.11 -1.57 -8.73
N ASP A 66 -4.98 -2.55 -8.48
CA ASP A 66 -5.09 -3.25 -7.19
C ASP A 66 -4.26 -4.55 -7.14
N ASN A 67 -3.46 -4.81 -8.18
CA ASN A 67 -2.71 -6.06 -8.30
C ASN A 67 -1.23 -5.85 -8.00
N ILE A 68 -0.68 -6.69 -7.15
CA ILE A 68 0.74 -6.81 -6.88
C ILE A 68 1.26 -8.04 -7.59
N TYR A 69 2.34 -7.89 -8.35
CA TYR A 69 3.04 -8.98 -9.00
C TYR A 69 4.38 -9.16 -8.30
N ALA A 70 4.65 -10.36 -7.79
CA ALA A 70 5.88 -10.63 -7.06
C ALA A 70 6.48 -11.98 -7.41
N LYS A 71 7.79 -12.04 -7.28
CA LYS A 71 8.56 -13.28 -7.30
C LYS A 71 8.62 -13.84 -5.89
N VAL A 72 8.19 -15.08 -5.71
CA VAL A 72 8.22 -15.79 -4.43
C VAL A 72 9.47 -16.65 -4.37
N GLN A 73 10.22 -16.53 -3.27
CA GLN A 73 11.47 -17.27 -3.06
C GLN A 73 11.76 -17.51 -1.58
N PHE A 74 12.61 -18.50 -1.27
CA PHE A 74 13.05 -18.80 0.11
C PHE A 74 14.57 -18.66 0.34
N ASN A 75 15.28 -18.19 -0.69
CA ASN A 75 16.68 -17.81 -0.62
C ASN A 75 16.84 -16.47 -1.35
N ASN A 76 17.40 -15.48 -0.68
CA ASN A 76 17.64 -14.14 -1.22
C ASN A 76 18.95 -14.04 -2.02
N LYS A 77 19.78 -15.09 -2.02
CA LYS A 77 21.02 -15.17 -2.78
C LYS A 77 20.85 -16.21 -3.88
N GLN A 78 20.64 -15.75 -5.10
CA GLN A 78 20.81 -16.61 -6.27
C GLN A 78 22.28 -17.03 -6.35
N SER A 79 22.51 -18.34 -6.30
CA SER A 79 23.83 -18.90 -6.60
C SER A 79 24.16 -18.60 -8.07
N VAL A 80 25.37 -18.10 -8.33
CA VAL A 80 25.88 -17.93 -9.71
C VAL A 80 25.96 -19.29 -10.41
N ASP A 81 26.20 -20.35 -9.63
CA ASP A 81 26.31 -21.72 -10.12
C ASP A 81 24.94 -22.40 -10.29
N THR A 82 23.88 -21.84 -9.71
CA THR A 82 22.52 -22.39 -9.79
C THR A 82 21.49 -21.27 -9.96
N PRO A 83 21.42 -20.64 -11.14
CA PRO A 83 20.43 -19.62 -11.44
C PRO A 83 19.02 -20.16 -11.19
N GLY A 84 18.23 -19.42 -10.41
CA GLY A 84 16.86 -19.82 -10.04
C GLY A 84 16.75 -20.66 -8.76
N GLU A 85 17.87 -20.99 -8.10
CA GLU A 85 17.80 -21.60 -6.77
C GLU A 85 16.96 -20.74 -5.81
N GLY A 86 16.06 -21.38 -5.08
CA GLY A 86 15.20 -20.73 -4.11
C GLY A 86 13.91 -20.14 -4.70
N PHE A 87 13.70 -20.15 -6.02
CA PHE A 87 12.45 -19.72 -6.63
C PHE A 87 11.30 -20.70 -6.33
N LEU A 88 10.11 -20.15 -6.09
CA LEU A 88 8.90 -20.92 -5.79
C LEU A 88 7.77 -20.66 -6.78
N LEU A 89 7.41 -19.40 -7.02
CA LEU A 89 6.40 -19.05 -8.01
C LEU A 89 6.46 -17.57 -8.38
N TRP A 90 5.84 -17.22 -9.49
CA TRP A 90 5.36 -15.86 -9.76
C TRP A 90 3.91 -15.75 -9.29
N MET A 91 3.63 -14.73 -8.50
CA MET A 91 2.30 -14.51 -7.94
C MET A 91 1.68 -13.22 -8.46
N LYS A 92 0.36 -13.21 -8.53
CA LYS A 92 -0.48 -12.02 -8.65
C LYS A 92 -1.44 -11.97 -7.47
N TYR A 93 -1.43 -10.87 -6.74
CA TYR A 93 -2.29 -10.67 -5.58
C TYR A 93 -3.14 -9.41 -5.73
N ASP A 94 -4.46 -9.57 -5.75
CA ASP A 94 -5.42 -8.47 -5.67
C ASP A 94 -5.67 -8.13 -4.19
N TYR A 95 -5.08 -7.05 -3.71
CA TYR A 95 -5.10 -6.70 -2.28
C TYR A 95 -6.42 -6.08 -1.81
N LEU A 96 -7.34 -5.76 -2.73
CA LEU A 96 -8.70 -5.32 -2.39
C LEU A 96 -9.68 -6.50 -2.37
N LYS A 97 -9.50 -7.48 -3.26
CA LYS A 97 -10.36 -8.68 -3.34
C LYS A 97 -9.84 -9.88 -2.55
N PHE A 98 -8.64 -9.78 -1.99
CA PHE A 98 -7.97 -10.87 -1.26
C PHE A 98 -7.84 -12.14 -2.10
N SER A 99 -7.45 -11.97 -3.37
CA SER A 99 -7.28 -13.08 -4.32
C SER A 99 -5.81 -13.27 -4.62
N LEU A 100 -5.29 -14.47 -4.35
CA LEU A 100 -3.93 -14.87 -4.68
C LEU A 100 -3.95 -15.86 -5.86
N GLU A 101 -3.13 -15.58 -6.86
CA GLU A 101 -3.03 -16.35 -8.09
C GLU A 101 -1.57 -16.72 -8.37
N ASP A 102 -1.30 -17.97 -8.71
CA ASP A 102 -0.05 -18.42 -9.31
C ASP A 102 -0.10 -18.20 -10.82
N ILE A 103 0.84 -17.42 -11.32
CA ILE A 103 0.98 -17.04 -12.74
C ILE A 103 2.27 -17.61 -13.37
N THR A 104 2.91 -18.60 -12.72
CA THR A 104 4.21 -19.14 -13.15
C THR A 104 4.14 -19.88 -14.48
N ILE A 105 3.11 -20.72 -14.67
CA ILE A 105 3.00 -21.61 -15.83
C ILE A 105 2.29 -20.94 -17.01
N ASP A 106 1.11 -20.37 -16.75
CA ASP A 106 0.27 -19.70 -17.76
C ASP A 106 -0.37 -18.44 -17.15
N PRO A 107 0.20 -17.24 -17.39
CA PRO A 107 -0.36 -15.99 -16.91
C PRO A 107 -1.78 -15.68 -17.42
N ASP A 108 -2.19 -16.27 -18.55
CA ASP A 108 -3.55 -16.10 -19.10
C ASP A 108 -4.56 -17.04 -18.44
N LYS A 109 -4.08 -18.08 -17.75
CA LYS A 109 -4.88 -19.04 -16.98
C LYS A 109 -4.28 -19.27 -15.59
N PRO A 110 -4.27 -18.23 -14.73
CA PRO A 110 -3.73 -18.33 -13.38
C PRO A 110 -4.42 -19.43 -12.56
N GLU A 111 -3.64 -20.11 -11.72
CA GLU A 111 -4.15 -21.00 -10.70
C GLU A 111 -4.50 -20.19 -9.44
N LYS A 112 -5.72 -20.33 -8.92
CA LYS A 112 -6.11 -19.66 -7.68
C LYS A 112 -5.59 -20.42 -6.47
N LEU A 113 -4.89 -19.71 -5.60
CA LEU A 113 -4.34 -20.23 -4.37
C LEU A 113 -5.22 -19.87 -3.18
N LYS A 114 -5.35 -20.79 -2.23
CA LYS A 114 -5.91 -20.53 -0.91
C LYS A 114 -4.80 -20.14 0.04
N PHE A 115 -5.10 -19.29 1.01
CA PHE A 115 -4.15 -18.84 2.02
C PHE A 115 -4.91 -18.43 3.30
N ASP A 116 -4.19 -18.10 4.37
CA ASP A 116 -4.80 -17.61 5.60
C ASP A 116 -5.22 -16.13 5.47
N GLU A 117 -6.52 -15.91 5.26
CA GLU A 117 -7.11 -14.58 5.04
C GLU A 117 -6.88 -13.58 6.17
N ARG A 118 -6.49 -14.04 7.38
CA ARG A 118 -6.15 -13.14 8.50
C ARG A 118 -5.03 -12.18 8.11
N TYR A 119 -4.09 -12.62 7.27
CA TYR A 119 -2.99 -11.77 6.80
C TYR A 119 -3.42 -10.74 5.76
N ALA A 120 -4.43 -11.03 4.93
CA ALA A 120 -4.94 -10.09 3.94
C ALA A 120 -5.53 -8.83 4.58
N SER A 121 -6.34 -9.00 5.63
CA SER A 121 -6.91 -7.88 6.38
C SER A 121 -5.83 -7.02 7.05
N VAL A 122 -4.79 -7.65 7.61
CA VAL A 122 -3.68 -6.93 8.25
C VAL A 122 -2.85 -6.17 7.21
N TYR A 123 -2.61 -6.77 6.05
CA TYR A 123 -1.89 -6.14 4.95
C TYR A 123 -2.63 -4.91 4.42
N LEU A 124 -3.92 -5.04 4.11
CA LEU A 124 -4.74 -3.90 3.66
C LEU A 124 -4.76 -2.76 4.70
N ASN A 125 -4.90 -3.11 5.98
CA ASN A 125 -4.83 -2.13 7.06
C ASN A 125 -3.45 -1.47 7.17
N CYS A 126 -2.38 -2.18 6.84
CA CYS A 126 -1.03 -1.63 6.80
C CYS A 126 -0.89 -0.61 5.67
N LEU A 127 -1.33 -0.94 4.45
CA LEU A 127 -1.28 -0.04 3.29
C LEU A 127 -2.07 1.25 3.55
N ASN A 128 -3.19 1.16 4.26
CA ASN A 128 -4.05 2.30 4.57
C ASN A 128 -3.57 3.16 5.76
N LYS A 129 -2.55 2.73 6.52
CA LYS A 129 -2.11 3.43 7.75
C LYS A 129 -1.41 4.78 7.51
N LYS A 130 -1.14 5.18 6.27
CA LYS A 130 -0.43 6.44 5.94
C LYS A 130 -1.32 7.66 5.59
N GLN A 131 -2.63 7.64 5.84
CA GLN A 131 -3.47 8.84 5.64
C GLN A 131 -3.49 9.84 6.82
N SER A 132 -2.66 9.65 7.85
CA SER A 132 -2.42 10.69 8.85
C SER A 132 -1.04 11.32 8.65
N THR A 133 -0.82 11.96 7.50
CA THR A 133 0.23 12.95 7.39
C THR A 133 -0.02 13.98 8.49
N LYS A 134 0.88 14.01 9.46
CA LYS A 134 0.98 15.08 10.44
C LYS A 134 1.23 16.35 9.64
N LEU A 135 0.16 17.05 9.27
CA LEU A 135 0.20 18.35 8.63
C LEU A 135 0.76 19.29 9.71
N LEU A 136 2.08 19.35 9.82
CA LEU A 136 2.77 20.31 10.68
C LEU A 136 2.75 21.63 9.93
N VAL A 137 1.54 22.18 9.80
CA VAL A 137 1.37 23.54 9.32
C VAL A 137 1.82 24.42 10.46
N LEU A 138 2.89 25.17 10.23
CA LEU A 138 3.18 26.39 10.97
C LEU A 138 2.03 27.37 10.68
N LEU A 139 0.87 27.12 11.27
CA LEU A 139 -0.22 28.08 11.27
C LEU A 139 0.10 29.10 12.34
N ASP A 140 0.28 30.33 11.89
CA ASP A 140 0.19 31.50 12.75
C ASP A 140 -1.13 31.41 13.55
N CYS A 141 -1.07 31.67 14.85
CA CYS A 141 -2.12 31.34 15.84
C CYS A 141 -3.53 31.87 15.49
N SER A 142 -3.62 32.87 14.62
CA SER A 142 -4.86 33.49 14.16
C SER A 142 -5.72 32.59 13.26
N SER A 143 -5.14 31.60 12.58
CA SER A 143 -5.83 30.77 11.58
C SER A 143 -6.40 29.45 12.12
N ILE A 144 -6.05 29.09 13.36
CA ILE A 144 -6.33 27.77 13.96
C ILE A 144 -7.83 27.55 14.22
N LYS A 145 -8.59 28.61 14.55
CA LYS A 145 -10.03 28.48 14.83
C LYS A 145 -10.83 28.06 13.60
N MET A 146 -10.43 28.47 12.40
CA MET A 146 -11.22 28.25 11.18
C MET A 146 -11.11 26.81 10.65
N ILE A 147 -9.97 26.15 10.87
CA ILE A 147 -9.69 24.82 10.31
C ILE A 147 -10.30 23.69 11.15
N SER A 148 -10.45 23.89 12.47
CA SER A 148 -11.06 22.90 13.38
C SER A 148 -12.53 22.57 13.03
N TYR A 149 -13.26 23.53 12.46
CA TYR A 149 -14.68 23.35 12.12
C TYR A 149 -14.93 22.64 10.80
N LEU A 150 -13.94 22.59 9.89
CA LEU A 150 -14.15 22.13 8.51
C LEU A 150 -13.69 20.68 8.26
N PHE A 151 -12.81 20.11 9.08
CA PHE A 151 -12.13 18.85 8.72
C PHE A 151 -12.17 17.73 9.78
N GLN A 152 -12.81 17.90 10.95
CA GLN A 152 -12.78 16.90 12.04
C GLN A 152 -11.37 16.34 12.37
N VAL A 153 -10.31 17.11 12.12
CA VAL A 153 -8.94 16.70 12.43
C VAL A 153 -8.66 17.01 13.90
N LYS A 154 -8.13 16.04 14.63
CA LYS A 154 -7.65 16.23 16.00
C LYS A 154 -6.33 17.02 15.95
N VAL A 155 -6.45 18.35 15.91
CA VAL A 155 -5.30 19.27 15.90
C VAL A 155 -4.67 19.28 17.30
N TYR A 156 -3.45 18.77 17.43
CA TYR A 156 -2.64 18.98 18.64
C TYR A 156 -1.87 20.29 18.48
N SER A 157 -2.37 21.36 19.10
CA SER A 157 -1.68 22.65 19.16
C SER A 157 -0.54 22.59 20.19
N PHE A 158 0.71 22.78 19.76
CA PHE A 158 1.83 23.12 20.64
C PHE A 158 2.14 24.60 20.41
N CYS A 159 1.57 25.48 21.22
CA CYS A 159 2.01 26.88 21.27
C CYS A 159 3.25 26.91 22.16
N GLN A 160 4.43 26.98 21.55
CA GLN A 160 5.65 27.25 22.29
C GLN A 160 5.62 28.75 22.62
N GLY A 161 5.17 29.06 23.83
CA GLY A 161 5.16 30.42 24.35
C GLY A 161 6.60 30.93 24.45
N SER A 162 6.92 31.94 23.64
CA SER A 162 8.05 32.82 23.90
C SER A 162 7.75 33.60 25.18
N MET A 163 8.43 33.25 26.27
CA MET A 163 8.75 34.18 27.35
C MET A 163 10.26 34.21 27.52
#